data_AF-A0A356SDE9-F1
#
_entry.id   AF-A0A356SDE9-F1
#
_cell.length_a   1.000
_cell.length_b   1.000
_cell.length_c   1.000
_cell.angle_alpha   90.00
_cell.angle_beta   90.00
_cell.angle_gamma   90.00
#
_symmetry.space_group_name_H-M   'P 1'
#
loop_
_entity.id
_entity.type
_entity.pdbx_description
1 polymer ?
#
loop_
_entity_poly.entity_id
_entity_poly.type
_entity_poly.pdbx_seq_one_letter_code
_entity_poly.pdbx_strand_id
1 'polypeptide(L)' 'RHQKVIEEAPAPGIPQELRDEVGAACVQACIDIGYTGAGTFEFLYEDGRFFFIEMNT' A
#
# COMPACT_ATOMS: atom_id res chain seq x y z
N ARG A 1 8.83 17.76 8.90
CA ARG A 1 9.66 16.72 9.57
C ARG A 1 8.92 15.39 9.37
N HIS A 2 9.03 14.79 8.18
CA HIS A 2 8.21 13.64 7.73
C HIS A 2 9.13 12.57 7.13
N GLN A 3 9.92 11.92 7.96
CA GLN A 3 10.83 10.86 7.54
C GLN A 3 10.43 9.58 8.25
N LYS A 4 10.44 8.46 7.51
CA LYS A 4 10.29 7.14 8.10
C LYS A 4 11.51 6.88 9.00
N VAL A 5 11.26 6.45 10.23
CA VAL A 5 12.31 6.18 11.23
C VAL A 5 12.44 4.68 11.47
N ILE A 6 11.31 3.98 11.50
CA ILE A 6 11.20 2.53 11.66
C ILE A 6 10.11 2.06 10.70
N GLU A 7 10.35 0.89 10.10
CA GLU A 7 9.41 0.20 9.20
C GLU A 7 9.30 -1.26 9.67
N GLU A 8 8.10 -1.82 9.63
CA GLU A 8 7.84 -3.22 9.99
C GLU A 8 6.89 -3.88 9.00
N ALA A 9 7.02 -5.20 8.87
CA ALA A 9 6.17 -6.00 8.00
C ALA A 9 5.86 -7.37 8.64
N PRO A 10 4.62 -7.87 8.51
CA PRO A 10 3.43 -7.16 8.00
C PRO A 10 2.96 -6.05 8.95
N ALA A 11 2.02 -5.19 8.52
CA ALA A 11 1.48 -4.13 9.37
C ALA A 11 0.69 -4.71 10.57
N PRO A 12 1.20 -4.60 11.81
CA PRO A 12 0.52 -5.15 12.98
C PRO A 12 -0.75 -4.36 13.30
N GLY A 13 -1.75 -5.03 13.88
CA GLY A 13 -3.03 -4.41 14.22
C GLY A 13 -3.96 -4.15 13.04
N ILE A 14 -3.52 -4.40 11.80
CA ILE A 14 -4.38 -4.35 10.61
C ILE A 14 -4.85 -5.77 10.23
N PRO A 15 -6.17 -6.02 10.16
CA PRO A 15 -6.71 -7.32 9.74
C PRO A 15 -6.14 -7.78 8.40
N GLN A 16 -5.90 -9.10 8.28
CA GLN A 16 -5.37 -9.69 7.05
C GLN A 16 -6.28 -9.41 5.85
N GLU A 17 -7.59 -9.53 6.02
CA GLU A 17 -8.59 -9.30 4.96
C GLU A 17 -8.46 -7.91 4.32
N LEU A 18 -8.24 -6.87 5.14
CA LEU A 18 -8.08 -5.50 4.65
C LEU A 18 -6.73 -5.31 3.94
N ARG A 19 -5.67 -5.99 4.40
CA ARG A 19 -4.36 -6.02 3.72
C ARG A 19 -4.44 -6.74 2.37
N ASP A 20 -5.26 -7.78 2.28
CA ASP A 20 -5.49 -8.52 1.03
C ASP A 20 -6.29 -7.69 0.03
N GLU A 21 -7.32 -6.96 0.50
CA GLU A 21 -8.12 -6.06 -0.34
C GLU A 21 -7.24 -4.95 -0.97
N VAL A 22 -6.44 -4.24 -0.17
CA VAL A 22 -5.55 -3.20 -0.69
C VAL A 22 -4.45 -3.78 -1.59
N GLY A 23 -3.94 -4.96 -1.24
CA GLY A 23 -2.96 -5.68 -2.06
C GLY A 23 -3.51 -6.04 -3.45
N ALA A 24 -4.74 -6.57 -3.52
CA ALA A 24 -5.42 -6.87 -4.78
C ALA A 24 -5.64 -5.62 -5.62
N ALA A 25 -6.02 -4.49 -4.99
CA ALA A 25 -6.16 -3.22 -5.70
C ALA A 25 -4.83 -2.73 -6.31
N CYS A 26 -3.71 -2.86 -5.58
CA CYS A 26 -2.38 -2.52 -6.11
C CYS A 26 -1.99 -3.41 -7.30
N VAL A 27 -2.24 -4.71 -7.21
CA VAL A 27 -1.97 -5.66 -8.31
C VAL A 27 -2.79 -5.29 -9.55
N GLN A 28 -4.08 -5.01 -9.39
CA GLN A 28 -4.94 -4.62 -10.50
C GLN A 28 -4.46 -3.31 -11.14
N ALA A 29 -4.08 -2.31 -10.34
CA ALA A 29 -3.54 -1.06 -10.85
C ALA A 29 -2.26 -1.26 -11.68
N CYS A 30 -1.33 -2.11 -11.21
CA CYS A 30 -0.13 -2.47 -11.97
C CYS A 30 -0.46 -3.13 -13.32
N ILE A 31 -1.46 -4.03 -13.34
CA ILE A 31 -1.92 -4.70 -14.57
C ILE A 31 -2.50 -3.67 -15.54
N ASP A 32 -3.38 -2.80 -15.06
CA ASP A 32 -4.11 -1.83 -15.88
C ASP A 32 -3.18 -0.80 -16.54
N ILE A 33 -2.15 -0.35 -15.83
CA ILE A 33 -1.18 0.62 -16.34
C ILE A 33 0.02 -0.04 -17.05
N GLY A 34 0.07 -1.37 -17.09
CA GLY A 34 1.20 -2.12 -17.65
C GLY A 34 2.52 -1.84 -16.94
N TYR A 35 2.48 -1.65 -15.62
CA TYR A 35 3.68 -1.33 -14.83
C TYR A 35 4.67 -2.50 -14.82
N THR A 36 5.94 -2.18 -15.02
CA THR A 36 7.04 -3.15 -15.03
C THR A 36 8.20 -2.65 -14.19
N GLY A 37 8.80 -3.53 -13.40
CA GLY A 37 9.88 -3.18 -12.49
C GLY A 37 9.45 -3.30 -11.03
N ALA A 38 10.23 -2.72 -10.13
CA ALA A 38 9.94 -2.69 -8.71
C ALA A 38 9.44 -1.29 -8.32
N GLY A 39 8.30 -1.25 -7.65
CA GLY A 39 7.71 -0.01 -7.15
C GLY A 39 6.89 -0.25 -5.88
N THR A 40 6.51 0.83 -5.22
CA THR A 40 5.67 0.78 -4.01
C THR A 40 4.44 1.66 -4.18
N PHE A 41 3.33 1.24 -3.56
CA PHE A 41 2.16 2.09 -3.35
C PHE A 41 2.14 2.47 -1.88
N GLU A 42 2.01 3.76 -1.60
CA GLU A 42 1.89 4.27 -0.24
C GLU A 42 0.45 4.72 0.03
N PHE A 43 -0.02 4.42 1.24
CA PHE A 43 -1.37 4.72 1.69
C PHE A 43 -1.35 5.31 3.10
N LEU A 44 -2.34 6.16 3.39
CA LEU A 44 -2.74 6.48 4.76
C LEU A 44 -3.84 5.51 5.20
N TYR A 45 -3.83 5.13 6.48
CA TYR A 45 -4.84 4.26 7.07
C TYR A 45 -5.55 4.99 8.22
N GLU A 46 -6.86 5.13 8.12
CA GLU A 46 -7.71 5.77 9.12
C GLU A 46 -9.09 5.11 9.14
N ASP A 47 -9.63 4.83 10.33
CA ASP A 47 -10.97 4.26 10.54
C ASP A 47 -11.33 3.06 9.65
N GLY A 48 -10.39 2.12 9.50
CA GLY A 48 -10.61 0.89 8.73
C GLY A 48 -10.53 1.07 7.21
N ARG A 49 -10.00 2.20 6.72
CA ARG A 49 -9.92 2.51 5.30
C ARG A 49 -8.52 2.94 4.89
N PHE A 50 -8.13 2.54 3.68
CA PHE A 50 -6.89 2.95 3.04
C PHE A 50 -7.14 4.09 2.04
N PHE A 51 -6.28 5.10 2.06
CA PHE A 51 -6.32 6.25 1.17
C PHE A 51 -4.98 6.36 0.43
N PHE A 52 -5.01 6.24 -0.90
CA PHE A 52 -3.81 6.32 -1.73
C PHE A 52 -3.15 7.70 -1.63
N ILE A 53 -1.83 7.75 -1.50
CA ILE A 53 -1.06 9.00 -1.49
C ILE A 53 -0.07 9.10 -2.65
N GLU A 54 0.70 8.04 -2.91
CA GLU A 54 1.71 8.06 -3.96
C GLU A 54 2.08 6.64 -4.42
N MET A 55 2.60 6.58 -5.64
CA MET A 55 3.29 5.41 -6.17
C MET A 55 4.75 5.81 -6.43
N ASN A 56 5.68 5.07 -5.85
CA ASN A 56 7.10 5.21 -6.16
C ASN A 56 7.44 4.21 -7.27
N THR A 57 7.76 4.72 -8.46
CA THR A 57 7.98 3.96 -9.69
C THR A 57 9.43 3.61 -9.96
#